data_AF-A0A6C2YHR8-F1
#
_entry.id   AF-A0A6C2YHR8-F1
#
_cell.length_a   1.000
_cell.length_b   1.000
_cell.length_c   1.000
_cell.angle_alpha   90.00
_cell.angle_beta   90.00
_cell.angle_gamma   90.00
#
_symmetry.space_group_name_H-M   'P 1'
#
loop_
_entity.id
_entity.type
_entity.pdbx_description
1 polymer ?
#
loop_
_entity_poly.entity_id
_entity_poly.type
_entity_poly.pdbx_seq_one_letter_code
_entity_poly.pdbx_strand_id
1 'polypeptide(L)'
;MTMDLDLLAAQLAGVPYVTIGNGPEHPSSPNLSLSAALHDYLNDYPFLRHYPDYVRFLQRYAGACINYPDGVYPRVFLNLFGIGKFSEPEGLVDEQSFYCFCHIGIDEQPSQLSETAFLFDASDSRKRVVYARLVDTAQNGIVRVVCAFPGFLEWLASVVATKGFIKIANFSDHLAES
;
A
#
# COMPACT_ATOMS: atom_id res chain seq x y z
N MET A 1 2.46 -1.11 -22.45
CA MET A 1 3.61 -1.80 -21.84
C MET A 1 3.13 -2.37 -20.53
N THR A 2 3.30 -3.66 -20.29
CA THR A 2 2.95 -4.28 -19.00
C THR A 2 4.00 -3.84 -17.97
N MET A 3 3.57 -3.30 -16.82
CA MET A 3 4.49 -2.96 -15.73
C MET A 3 5.11 -4.23 -15.14
N ASP A 4 6.41 -4.21 -14.87
CA ASP A 4 7.12 -5.35 -14.29
C ASP A 4 7.26 -5.18 -12.78
N LEU A 5 6.57 -6.05 -12.04
CA LEU A 5 6.61 -6.11 -10.58
C LEU A 5 8.05 -6.25 -10.03
N ASP A 6 8.89 -7.08 -10.65
CA ASP A 6 10.24 -7.33 -10.12
C ASP A 6 11.15 -6.11 -10.31
N LEU A 7 10.98 -5.41 -11.43
CA LEU A 7 11.67 -4.15 -11.66
C LEU A 7 11.23 -3.09 -10.65
N LEU A 8 9.92 -2.96 -10.40
CA LEU A 8 9.41 -2.01 -9.41
C LEU A 8 9.88 -2.34 -8.00
N ALA A 9 9.89 -3.63 -7.61
CA ALA A 9 10.40 -4.07 -6.31
C ALA A 9 11.89 -3.78 -6.15
N ALA A 10 12.70 -4.04 -7.19
CA ALA A 10 14.13 -3.72 -7.19
C ALA A 10 14.38 -2.20 -7.08
N GLN A 11 13.59 -1.39 -7.78
CA GLN A 11 13.68 0.07 -7.67
C GLN A 11 13.26 0.57 -6.29
N LEU A 12 12.19 -0.01 -5.72
CA LEU A 12 11.73 0.31 -4.36
C LEU A 12 12.80 -0.04 -3.33
N ALA A 13 13.46 -1.20 -3.45
CA ALA A 13 14.57 -1.60 -2.57
C ALA A 13 15.79 -0.64 -2.65
N GLY A 14 15.93 0.11 -3.74
CA GLY A 14 16.96 1.14 -3.89
C GLY A 14 16.61 2.49 -3.23
N VAL A 15 15.39 2.66 -2.73
CA VAL A 15 14.99 3.87 -1.98
C VAL A 15 15.62 3.80 -0.58
N PRO A 16 16.13 4.92 -0.03
CA PRO A 16 16.69 4.94 1.32
C PRO A 16 15.70 4.44 2.38
N TYR A 17 16.22 3.67 3.34
CA TYR A 17 15.48 3.15 4.51
C TYR A 17 14.32 2.20 4.19
N VAL A 18 14.26 1.72 2.95
CA VAL A 18 13.28 0.70 2.57
C VAL A 18 13.73 -0.66 3.03
N THR A 19 12.77 -1.40 3.59
CA THR A 19 12.88 -2.82 3.82
C THR A 19 11.79 -3.52 3.01
N ILE A 20 12.18 -4.39 2.08
CA ILE A 20 11.27 -5.29 1.38
C ILE A 20 11.43 -6.71 1.94
N GLY A 21 10.34 -7.45 2.03
CA GLY A 21 10.37 -8.85 2.46
C GLY A 21 10.81 -9.80 1.36
N ASN A 22 11.04 -11.04 1.78
CA ASN A 22 11.15 -12.18 0.89
C ASN A 22 9.90 -13.04 1.09
N GLY A 23 9.05 -13.14 0.08
CA GLY A 23 7.90 -14.03 0.07
C GLY A 23 8.29 -15.48 -0.27
N PRO A 24 7.34 -16.41 -0.20
CA PRO A 24 7.57 -17.83 -0.51
C PRO A 24 8.02 -18.08 -1.96
N GLU A 25 7.81 -17.13 -2.87
CA GLU A 25 8.17 -17.21 -4.29
C GLU A 25 9.17 -16.11 -4.70
N HIS A 26 9.90 -15.52 -3.74
CA HIS A 26 10.91 -14.50 -4.05
C HIS A 26 11.94 -15.03 -5.08
N PRO A 27 12.25 -14.28 -6.17
CA PRO A 27 12.98 -14.83 -7.32
C PRO A 27 14.39 -15.35 -7.01
N SER A 28 15.08 -14.77 -6.04
CA SER A 28 16.47 -15.13 -5.70
C SER A 28 16.65 -15.69 -4.29
N SER A 29 15.63 -15.57 -3.43
CA SER A 29 15.73 -15.94 -2.02
C SER A 29 14.36 -16.27 -1.41
N PRO A 30 13.67 -17.33 -1.91
CA PRO A 30 12.36 -17.72 -1.40
C PRO A 30 12.36 -17.95 0.12
N ASN A 31 11.32 -17.47 0.80
CA ASN A 31 11.09 -17.77 2.22
C ASN A 31 9.91 -18.72 2.40
N LEU A 32 10.17 -20.02 2.29
CA LEU A 32 9.14 -21.07 2.31
C LEU A 32 8.40 -21.19 3.65
N SER A 33 8.94 -20.64 4.75
CA SER A 33 8.23 -20.64 6.04
C SER A 33 6.97 -19.77 6.03
N LEU A 34 6.86 -18.84 5.06
CA LEU A 34 5.69 -17.97 4.91
C LEU A 34 4.58 -18.56 4.04
N SER A 35 4.75 -19.75 3.46
CA SER A 35 3.73 -20.36 2.59
C SER A 35 2.40 -20.59 3.29
N ALA A 36 2.41 -21.07 4.54
CA ALA A 36 1.20 -21.26 5.34
C ALA A 36 0.54 -19.90 5.66
N ALA A 37 1.32 -18.92 6.11
CA ALA A 37 0.82 -17.57 6.40
C ALA A 37 0.20 -16.90 5.16
N LEU A 38 0.78 -17.06 3.98
CA LEU A 38 0.19 -16.56 2.73
C LEU A 38 -1.15 -17.26 2.43
N HIS A 39 -1.21 -18.58 2.59
CA HIS A 39 -2.42 -19.33 2.34
C HIS A 39 -3.55 -18.89 3.29
N ASP A 40 -3.26 -18.79 4.58
CA ASP A 40 -4.20 -18.36 5.60
C ASP A 40 -4.69 -16.93 5.31
N TYR A 41 -3.76 -16.01 4.99
CA TYR A 41 -4.10 -14.63 4.61
C TYR A 41 -5.06 -14.54 3.42
N LEU A 42 -4.85 -15.34 2.37
CA LEU A 42 -5.71 -15.35 1.19
C LEU A 42 -7.04 -16.08 1.43
N ASN A 43 -7.12 -16.93 2.46
CA ASN A 43 -8.37 -17.54 2.91
C ASN A 43 -9.19 -16.57 3.75
N ASP A 44 -8.53 -15.79 4.61
CA ASP A 44 -9.16 -14.76 5.43
C ASP A 44 -9.67 -13.59 4.57
N TYR A 45 -8.98 -13.30 3.45
CA TYR A 45 -9.30 -12.21 2.53
C TYR A 45 -9.51 -12.71 1.08
N PRO A 46 -10.58 -13.48 0.81
CA PRO A 46 -10.76 -14.13 -0.50
C PRO A 46 -10.97 -13.15 -1.66
N PHE A 47 -11.46 -11.93 -1.40
CA PHE A 47 -11.63 -10.88 -2.42
C PHE A 47 -10.30 -10.43 -3.03
N LEU A 48 -9.15 -10.64 -2.36
CA LEU A 48 -7.82 -10.30 -2.88
C LEU A 48 -7.48 -11.03 -4.17
N ARG A 49 -8.17 -12.14 -4.49
CA ARG A 49 -8.06 -12.83 -5.77
C ARG A 49 -8.42 -11.95 -6.98
N HIS A 50 -9.18 -10.88 -6.76
CA HIS A 50 -9.49 -9.87 -7.78
C HIS A 50 -8.37 -8.85 -8.01
N TYR A 51 -7.32 -8.87 -7.17
CA TYR A 51 -6.16 -7.98 -7.21
C TYR A 51 -4.86 -8.79 -7.44
N PRO A 52 -4.70 -9.44 -8.61
CA PRO A 52 -3.65 -10.42 -8.85
C PRO A 52 -2.23 -9.85 -8.71
N ASP A 53 -2.03 -8.57 -9.03
CA ASP A 53 -0.72 -7.93 -8.89
C ASP A 53 -0.30 -7.76 -7.42
N TYR A 54 -1.24 -7.47 -6.52
CA TYR A 54 -0.97 -7.41 -5.09
C TYR A 54 -0.71 -8.81 -4.52
N VAL A 55 -1.48 -9.81 -4.93
CA VAL A 55 -1.24 -11.21 -4.53
C VAL A 55 0.14 -11.67 -4.99
N ARG A 56 0.54 -11.35 -6.23
CA ARG A 56 1.87 -11.63 -6.75
C ARG A 56 2.96 -10.88 -5.97
N PHE A 57 2.70 -9.65 -5.55
CA PHE A 57 3.60 -8.93 -4.65
C PHE A 57 3.76 -9.65 -3.31
N LEU A 58 2.69 -10.12 -2.67
CA LEU A 58 2.76 -10.88 -1.42
C LEU A 58 3.53 -12.20 -1.59
N GLN A 59 3.26 -12.94 -2.67
CA GLN A 59 3.96 -14.18 -3.01
C GLN A 59 5.47 -13.98 -3.11
N ARG A 60 5.91 -12.89 -3.73
CA ARG A 60 7.34 -12.68 -4.02
C ARG A 60 8.04 -11.86 -2.94
N TYR A 61 7.37 -10.88 -2.35
CA TYR A 61 8.00 -9.87 -1.51
C TYR A 61 7.40 -9.76 -0.10
N ALA A 62 6.32 -10.49 0.21
CA ALA A 62 5.64 -10.55 1.51
C ALA A 62 5.09 -9.23 2.09
N GLY A 63 5.62 -8.07 1.73
CA GLY A 63 5.37 -6.77 2.34
C GLY A 63 6.55 -5.82 2.13
N ALA A 64 6.37 -4.55 2.44
CA ALA A 64 7.47 -3.58 2.45
C ALA A 64 7.21 -2.48 3.47
N CYS A 65 8.27 -1.84 3.96
CA CYS A 65 8.14 -0.61 4.72
C CYS A 65 9.27 0.36 4.44
N ILE A 66 9.04 1.63 4.75
CA ILE A 66 10.01 2.71 4.74
C ILE A 66 10.02 3.32 6.13
N ASN A 67 11.16 3.23 6.81
CA ASN A 67 11.31 3.71 8.19
C ASN A 67 12.52 4.62 8.31
N TYR A 68 12.31 5.93 8.11
CA TYR A 68 13.37 6.91 8.31
C TYR A 68 13.75 7.01 9.80
N PRO A 69 15.04 7.22 10.11
CA PRO A 69 15.47 7.45 11.48
C PRO A 69 14.82 8.73 12.06
N ASP A 70 14.64 8.74 13.37
CA ASP A 70 14.09 9.90 14.08
C ASP A 70 14.94 11.15 13.87
N GLY A 71 14.29 12.32 13.79
CA GLY A 71 14.95 13.63 13.67
C GLY A 71 15.32 14.09 12.26
N VAL A 72 14.99 13.31 11.21
CA VAL A 72 15.16 13.70 9.80
C VAL A 72 13.82 14.17 9.23
N TYR A 73 13.76 15.40 8.73
CA TYR A 73 12.56 16.00 8.14
C TYR A 73 12.80 16.48 6.71
N PRO A 74 11.82 16.38 5.79
CA PRO A 74 10.56 15.65 5.96
C PRO A 74 10.80 14.12 6.01
N ARG A 75 10.04 13.41 6.85
CA ARG A 75 10.12 11.95 6.96
C ARG A 75 8.89 11.31 6.33
N VAL A 76 9.12 10.28 5.53
CA VAL A 76 8.05 9.40 5.05
C VAL A 76 8.08 8.14 5.88
N PHE A 77 6.91 7.68 6.29
CA PHE A 77 6.73 6.27 6.58
C PHE A 77 5.78 5.69 5.56
N LEU A 78 6.09 4.47 5.14
CA LEU A 78 5.21 3.67 4.33
C LEU A 78 5.21 2.29 4.94
N ASN A 79 4.03 1.74 5.17
CA ASN A 79 3.85 0.35 5.58
C ASN A 79 2.93 -0.29 4.55
N LEU A 80 3.49 -1.12 3.68
CA LEU A 80 2.79 -1.96 2.73
C LEU A 80 2.59 -3.33 3.37
N PHE A 81 1.36 -3.56 3.80
CA PHE A 81 0.97 -4.68 4.62
C PHE A 81 0.95 -5.98 3.83
N GLY A 82 1.18 -7.07 4.56
CA GLY A 82 1.20 -8.40 4.00
C GLY A 82 1.37 -9.47 5.08
N ILE A 83 2.40 -10.30 4.95
CA ILE A 83 2.58 -11.49 5.77
C ILE A 83 3.92 -11.50 6.52
N GLY A 84 4.01 -12.36 7.53
CA GLY A 84 5.21 -12.46 8.38
C GLY A 84 5.42 -11.19 9.19
N LYS A 85 6.60 -10.57 9.12
CA LYS A 85 6.89 -9.34 9.87
C LYS A 85 6.13 -8.10 9.39
N PHE A 86 5.46 -8.19 8.24
CA PHE A 86 4.60 -7.14 7.68
C PHE A 86 3.12 -7.43 7.90
N SER A 87 2.80 -8.44 8.72
CA SER A 87 1.44 -8.69 9.16
C SER A 87 0.93 -7.54 9.98
N GLU A 88 -0.35 -7.26 9.82
CA GLU A 88 -1.02 -6.18 10.53
C GLU A 88 -1.58 -6.62 11.88
N PRO A 89 -1.74 -5.67 12.82
CA PRO A 89 -2.66 -5.86 13.93
C PRO A 89 -4.10 -5.93 13.38
N GLU A 90 -4.90 -6.84 13.92
CA GLU A 90 -6.23 -7.27 13.44
C GLU A 90 -7.14 -6.17 12.85
N GLY A 91 -7.95 -6.52 11.82
CA GLY A 91 -9.09 -5.70 11.37
C GLY A 91 -8.88 -4.85 10.10
N LEU A 92 -8.35 -5.44 9.02
CA LEU A 92 -8.02 -4.68 7.79
C LEU A 92 -9.21 -4.24 6.94
N VAL A 93 -10.38 -4.86 7.11
CA VAL A 93 -11.60 -4.48 6.40
C VAL A 93 -12.46 -3.62 7.31
N ASP A 94 -12.72 -2.38 6.89
CA ASP A 94 -13.55 -1.45 7.66
C ASP A 94 -15.06 -1.71 7.51
N GLU A 95 -15.87 -0.95 8.25
CA GLU A 95 -17.34 -1.01 8.21
C GLU A 95 -17.93 -0.67 6.82
N GLN A 96 -17.14 -0.03 5.94
CA GLN A 96 -17.52 0.31 4.57
C GLN A 96 -17.03 -0.74 3.55
N SER A 97 -16.49 -1.86 4.03
CA SER A 97 -15.91 -2.93 3.24
C SER A 97 -14.70 -2.49 2.40
N PHE A 98 -13.89 -1.57 2.91
CA PHE A 98 -12.57 -1.27 2.36
C PHE A 98 -11.50 -2.01 3.13
N TYR A 99 -10.67 -2.74 2.38
CA TYR A 99 -9.48 -3.37 2.90
C TYR A 99 -8.29 -2.42 2.78
N CYS A 100 -7.63 -2.10 3.89
CA CYS A 100 -6.40 -1.33 3.83
C CYS A 100 -5.19 -2.23 3.56
N PHE A 101 -4.46 -1.95 2.48
CA PHE A 101 -3.23 -2.67 2.15
C PHE A 101 -1.97 -1.85 2.39
N CYS A 102 -2.08 -0.52 2.57
CA CYS A 102 -0.92 0.31 2.85
C CYS A 102 -1.28 1.61 3.56
N HIS A 103 -0.45 2.01 4.52
CA HIS A 103 -0.42 3.36 5.09
C HIS A 103 0.82 4.11 4.64
N ILE A 104 0.65 5.33 4.15
CA ILE A 104 1.73 6.29 3.96
C ILE A 104 1.48 7.45 4.89
N GLY A 105 2.51 7.91 5.59
CA GLY A 105 2.47 9.21 6.24
C GLY A 105 3.72 10.02 6.02
N ILE A 106 3.53 11.33 6.03
CA ILE A 106 4.55 12.34 5.80
C ILE A 106 4.56 13.24 7.02
N ASP A 107 5.68 13.23 7.72
CA ASP A 107 5.99 14.15 8.78
C ASP A 107 6.78 15.33 8.18
N GLU A 108 6.10 16.45 7.94
CA GLU A 108 6.74 17.62 7.33
C GLU A 108 7.53 18.43 8.38
N GLN A 109 7.03 18.47 9.62
CA GLN A 109 7.60 19.14 10.78
C GLN A 109 7.06 18.47 12.05
N PRO A 110 7.76 18.55 13.21
CA PRO A 110 7.22 18.04 14.47
C PRO A 110 5.77 18.51 14.68
N SER A 111 4.84 17.56 14.86
CA SER A 111 3.37 17.74 14.99
C SER A 111 2.54 17.93 13.72
N GLN A 112 3.15 17.94 12.52
CA GLN A 112 2.42 18.00 11.24
C GLN A 112 2.54 16.68 10.48
N LEU A 113 1.72 15.73 10.92
CA LEU A 113 1.61 14.43 10.31
C LEU A 113 0.44 14.41 9.32
N SER A 114 0.73 14.15 8.05
CA SER A 114 -0.28 13.82 7.03
C SER A 114 -0.25 12.33 6.76
N GLU A 115 -1.37 11.64 6.94
CA GLU A 115 -1.52 10.22 6.64
C GLU A 115 -2.47 9.99 5.48
N THR A 116 -2.22 8.94 4.72
CA THR A 116 -3.07 8.46 3.63
C THR A 116 -3.06 6.94 3.67
N ALA A 117 -4.25 6.35 3.78
CA ALA A 117 -4.43 4.92 3.66
C ALA A 117 -4.81 4.56 2.23
N PHE A 118 -4.22 3.50 1.68
CA PHE A 118 -4.55 2.94 0.39
C PHE A 118 -5.34 1.66 0.56
N LEU A 119 -6.41 1.55 -0.23
CA LEU A 119 -7.46 0.60 0.01
C LEU A 119 -7.83 -0.18 -1.25
N PHE A 120 -8.30 -1.40 -1.06
CA PHE A 120 -9.06 -2.19 -2.03
C PHE A 120 -10.53 -2.29 -1.60
N ASP A 121 -11.42 -2.49 -2.56
CA ASP A 121 -12.82 -2.79 -2.27
C ASP A 121 -12.96 -4.28 -1.90
N ALA A 122 -13.26 -4.56 -0.64
CA ALA A 122 -13.48 -5.92 -0.15
C ALA A 122 -14.91 -6.44 -0.45
N SER A 123 -15.83 -5.55 -0.84
CA SER A 123 -17.22 -5.92 -1.13
C SER A 123 -17.46 -6.50 -2.54
N ASP A 124 -16.51 -6.29 -3.45
CA ASP A 124 -16.66 -6.51 -4.91
C ASP A 124 -17.86 -5.78 -5.54
N SER A 125 -18.40 -4.75 -4.87
CA SER A 125 -19.50 -3.93 -5.38
C SER A 125 -19.04 -2.67 -6.13
N ARG A 126 -17.75 -2.32 -5.99
CA ARG A 126 -17.15 -1.09 -6.55
C ARG A 126 -16.15 -1.42 -7.66
N LYS A 127 -15.61 -0.37 -8.30
CA LYS A 127 -14.57 -0.51 -9.31
C LYS A 127 -13.33 -1.18 -8.69
N ARG A 128 -12.73 -2.12 -9.41
CA ARG A 128 -11.51 -2.81 -8.99
C ARG A 128 -10.29 -1.93 -9.27
N VAL A 129 -10.09 -0.95 -8.41
CA VAL A 129 -9.01 0.04 -8.47
C VAL A 129 -8.36 0.17 -7.08
N VAL A 130 -7.27 0.92 -7.00
CA VAL A 130 -6.72 1.38 -5.72
C VAL A 130 -7.44 2.66 -5.31
N TYR A 131 -8.00 2.64 -4.11
CA TYR A 131 -8.59 3.81 -3.49
C TYR A 131 -7.60 4.47 -2.53
N ALA A 132 -7.79 5.75 -2.28
CA ALA A 132 -7.12 6.47 -1.21
C ALA A 132 -8.14 7.02 -0.23
N ARG A 133 -7.87 6.86 1.07
CA ARG A 133 -8.60 7.50 2.15
C ARG A 133 -7.86 8.75 2.58
N LEU A 134 -8.54 9.88 2.46
CA LEU A 134 -8.05 11.20 2.81
C LEU A 134 -8.76 11.67 4.07
N VAL A 135 -7.98 12.11 5.04
CA VAL A 135 -8.50 12.77 6.24
C VAL A 135 -8.37 14.27 6.04
N ASP A 136 -9.50 14.96 5.93
CA ASP A 136 -9.53 16.42 5.85
C ASP A 136 -9.44 17.00 7.27
N THR A 137 -8.23 17.36 7.67
CA THR A 137 -7.97 17.96 8.98
C THR A 137 -8.53 19.37 9.10
N ALA A 138 -8.77 20.08 7.99
CA ALA A 138 -9.40 21.40 7.99
C ALA A 138 -10.92 21.32 8.17
N GLN A 139 -11.55 20.20 7.79
CA GLN A 139 -12.99 19.96 7.93
C GLN A 139 -13.30 18.96 9.07
N ASN A 140 -12.71 19.13 10.25
CA ASN A 140 -12.99 18.28 11.44
C ASN A 140 -12.79 16.77 11.21
N GLY A 141 -11.85 16.37 10.34
CA GLY A 141 -11.54 14.96 10.11
C GLY A 141 -12.53 14.25 9.19
N ILE A 142 -13.25 14.99 8.31
CA ILE A 142 -14.07 14.33 7.28
C ILE A 142 -13.18 13.39 6.46
N VAL A 143 -13.58 12.13 6.44
CA VAL A 143 -12.91 11.08 5.70
C VAL A 143 -13.53 10.98 4.32
N ARG A 144 -12.72 11.13 3.27
CA ARG A 144 -13.14 10.90 1.88
C ARG A 144 -12.36 9.72 1.31
N VAL A 145 -13.07 8.85 0.59
CA VAL A 145 -12.45 7.76 -0.18
C VAL A 145 -12.58 8.08 -1.66
N VAL A 146 -11.46 8.10 -2.37
CA VAL A 146 -11.39 8.46 -3.79
C VAL A 146 -10.70 7.38 -4.60
N CYS A 147 -11.06 7.22 -5.87
CA CYS A 147 -10.28 6.38 -6.80
C CYS A 147 -8.93 7.07 -7.05
N ALA A 148 -7.83 6.42 -6.70
CA ALA A 148 -6.50 7.03 -6.76
C ALA A 148 -5.64 6.45 -7.89
N PHE A 149 -5.67 5.13 -8.10
CA PHE A 149 -4.88 4.49 -9.17
C PHE A 149 -5.69 3.37 -9.85
N PRO A 150 -5.50 3.14 -11.16
CA PRO A 150 -6.16 2.06 -11.88
C PRO A 150 -5.91 0.67 -11.30
N GLY A 151 -4.74 0.45 -10.68
CA GLY A 151 -4.33 -0.83 -10.12
C GLY A 151 -3.14 -0.72 -9.18
N PHE A 152 -2.74 -1.86 -8.63
CA PHE A 152 -1.67 -1.95 -7.64
C PHE A 152 -0.29 -1.61 -8.24
N LEU A 153 0.01 -2.02 -9.47
CA LEU A 153 1.30 -1.72 -10.10
C LEU A 153 1.44 -0.24 -10.43
N GLU A 154 0.37 0.43 -10.86
CA GLU A 154 0.36 1.88 -11.10
C GLU A 154 0.60 2.65 -9.79
N TRP A 155 -0.04 2.21 -8.70
CA TRP A 155 0.23 2.74 -7.37
C TRP A 155 1.69 2.53 -6.95
N LEU A 156 2.21 1.29 -7.09
CA LEU A 156 3.59 0.97 -6.72
C LEU A 156 4.61 1.75 -7.56
N ALA A 157 4.36 1.93 -8.85
CA ALA A 157 5.18 2.77 -9.72
C ALA A 157 5.19 4.22 -9.25
N SER A 158 4.06 4.75 -8.78
CA SER A 158 3.99 6.07 -8.17
C SER A 158 4.80 6.16 -6.86
N VAL A 159 4.73 5.14 -6.00
CA VAL A 159 5.55 5.05 -4.78
C VAL A 159 7.03 5.11 -5.13
N VAL A 160 7.47 4.31 -6.10
CA VAL A 160 8.87 4.27 -6.55
C VAL A 160 9.31 5.61 -7.12
N ALA A 161 8.53 6.18 -8.04
CA ALA A 161 8.87 7.45 -8.69
C ALA A 161 8.98 8.62 -7.70
N THR A 162 8.16 8.59 -6.65
CA THR A 162 8.13 9.62 -5.59
C THR A 162 8.99 9.28 -4.38
N LYS A 163 9.68 8.12 -4.38
CA LYS A 163 10.43 7.61 -3.22
C LYS A 163 9.57 7.56 -1.95
N GLY A 164 8.29 7.21 -2.09
CA GLY A 164 7.32 7.15 -1.00
C GLY A 164 6.52 8.43 -0.74
N PHE A 165 6.90 9.57 -1.33
CA PHE A 165 6.21 10.86 -1.13
C PHE A 165 4.98 11.01 -2.04
N ILE A 166 3.96 10.17 -1.88
CA ILE A 166 2.70 10.33 -2.61
C ILE A 166 1.85 11.41 -1.92
N LYS A 167 1.58 12.52 -2.62
CA LYS A 167 0.61 13.54 -2.19
C LYS A 167 -0.65 13.45 -3.04
N ILE A 168 -1.80 13.25 -2.41
CA ILE A 168 -3.11 13.09 -3.10
C ILE A 168 -3.89 14.43 -3.20
N ALA A 169 -3.31 15.53 -2.75
CA ALA A 169 -3.91 16.88 -2.82
C ALA A 169 -4.32 17.34 -4.24
N ASN A 170 -3.91 16.63 -5.30
CA ASN A 170 -4.25 16.94 -6.69
C ASN A 170 -5.39 16.08 -7.30
N PHE A 171 -6.00 15.16 -6.55
CA PHE A 171 -7.08 14.31 -7.10
C PHE A 171 -8.46 14.97 -7.06
N SER A 172 -8.60 16.11 -6.37
CA SER A 172 -9.83 16.92 -6.35
C SER A 172 -10.18 17.55 -7.70
N ASP A 173 -9.23 17.69 -8.62
CA ASP A 173 -9.46 18.37 -9.91
C ASP A 173 -9.98 17.43 -11.02
N HIS A 174 -10.08 16.12 -10.75
CA HIS A 174 -10.43 15.11 -11.76
C HIS A 174 -11.64 14.21 -11.43
N LEU A 175 -12.37 14.49 -10.34
CA LEU A 175 -13.56 13.69 -9.96
C LEU A 175 -14.90 14.33 -10.35
N ALA A 176 -14.90 15.30 -11.27
CA ALA A 176 -16.14 15.90 -11.77
C ALA A 176 -16.88 15.04 -12.82
N GLU A 177 -16.27 14.00 -13.39
CA GLU A 177 -16.92 13.23 -14.47
C GLU A 177 -16.54 11.73 -14.42
N SER A 178 -17.33 10.91 -13.72
CA SER A 178 -17.68 9.55 -14.18
C SER A 178 -18.83 8.95 -13.37
#